data_AF-A0A7Y3H616-F1
#
_entry.id   AF-A0A7Y3H616-F1
#
_cell.length_a   1.000
_cell.length_b   1.000
_cell.length_c   1.000
_cell.angle_alpha   90.00
_cell.angle_beta   90.00
_cell.angle_gamma   90.00
#
_symmetry.space_group_name_H-M   'P 1'
#
loop_
_entity.id
_entity.type
_entity.pdbx_description
1 polymer ?
#
loop_
_entity_poly.entity_id
_entity_poly.type
_entity_poly.pdbx_seq_one_letter_code
_entity_poly.pdbx_strand_id
1 'polypeptide(L)'
;PVKLGEFGTVYRYEQSGELHGLSRVRGFTQDDAHIFCTTEQVKGEFLEVLHLTTKVLDKIGFEYTAQISLRDPETPDKYIGSDENWDAAEKAIIEATQEVDIETKTVLGEAAFYGPKLDFMIKDALGRRWQLGTIQVDYNLPERFELEYIGSDNKPHRPVMIHRAPFGSMERFMSILIEHTAGRFPLWLTPDQYVLIPVDPKFAPQCEQIKLQLAKHDIRGFVDDRNETIGKKIRDNEVKKIPLLLIVGEKEIEANAVSVRVQGEGDLGMKTVSEFAEYFETLL
;
A
#
# COMPACT_ATOMS: atom_id res chain seq x y z
N PRO A 1 -8.69 21.90 9.98
CA PRO A 1 -8.67 20.97 8.83
C PRO A 1 -9.85 19.96 8.81
N VAL A 2 -10.51 19.82 7.66
CA VAL A 2 -11.50 18.76 7.37
C VAL A 2 -10.85 17.77 6.41
N LYS A 3 -10.87 16.46 6.73
CA LYS A 3 -10.21 15.42 5.92
C LYS A 3 -11.27 14.44 5.41
N LEU A 4 -11.48 14.38 4.09
CA LEU A 4 -12.41 13.45 3.44
C LEU A 4 -11.61 12.39 2.69
N GLY A 5 -11.68 11.12 3.12
CA GLY A 5 -10.99 10.01 2.47
C GLY A 5 -11.96 9.01 1.87
N GLU A 6 -11.61 8.45 0.71
CA GLU A 6 -12.41 7.46 -0.01
C GLU A 6 -11.48 6.49 -0.74
N PHE A 7 -11.81 5.19 -0.70
CA PHE A 7 -11.30 4.26 -1.70
C PHE A 7 -12.09 4.43 -3.01
N GLY A 8 -11.77 5.51 -3.72
CA GLY A 8 -12.55 5.99 -4.87
C GLY A 8 -12.20 5.26 -6.16
N THR A 9 -13.20 4.64 -6.78
CA THR A 9 -13.04 3.99 -8.09
C THR A 9 -13.29 5.00 -9.20
N VAL A 10 -12.28 5.19 -10.05
CA VAL A 10 -12.35 6.11 -11.19
C VAL A 10 -11.94 5.39 -12.48
N TYR A 11 -12.25 6.02 -13.61
CA TYR A 11 -11.95 5.48 -14.93
C TYR A 11 -11.18 6.49 -15.78
N ARG A 12 -10.14 6.02 -16.47
CA ARG A 12 -9.40 6.77 -17.49
C ARG A 12 -9.45 6.02 -18.81
N TYR A 13 -9.74 6.75 -19.89
CA TYR A 13 -9.70 6.18 -21.23
C TYR A 13 -8.26 6.17 -21.75
N GLU A 14 -7.42 5.33 -21.13
CA GLU A 14 -6.05 5.07 -21.59
C GLU A 14 -6.07 4.42 -22.98
N GLN A 15 -5.05 4.74 -23.79
CA GLN A 15 -4.90 4.16 -25.13
C GLN A 15 -4.73 2.65 -25.01
N SER A 16 -5.36 1.89 -25.91
CA SER A 16 -5.35 0.42 -25.83
C SER A 16 -3.94 -0.18 -25.86
N GLY A 17 -3.00 0.47 -26.55
CA GLY A 17 -1.60 0.04 -26.62
C GLY A 17 -0.78 0.30 -25.36
N GLU A 18 -1.29 1.09 -24.41
CA GLU A 18 -0.60 1.43 -23.16
C GLU A 18 -1.05 0.58 -21.97
N LEU A 19 -2.11 -0.21 -22.12
CA LEU A 19 -2.63 -1.07 -21.06
C LEU A 19 -1.64 -2.20 -20.75
N HIS A 20 -1.36 -2.41 -19.46
CA HIS A 20 -0.40 -3.43 -19.03
C HIS A 20 -0.72 -3.98 -17.64
N GLY A 21 -1.27 -5.21 -17.62
CA GLY A 21 -1.55 -5.96 -16.39
C GLY A 21 -2.30 -5.12 -15.36
N LEU A 22 -1.75 -5.03 -14.14
CA LEU A 22 -2.24 -4.15 -13.08
C LEU A 22 -1.52 -2.79 -13.02
N SER A 23 -0.38 -2.66 -13.71
CA SER A 23 0.44 -1.44 -13.67
C SER A 23 -0.20 -0.26 -14.42
N ARG A 24 -1.03 -0.53 -15.44
CA ARG A 24 -1.72 0.50 -16.24
C ARG A 24 -3.06 -0.03 -16.74
N VAL A 25 -4.14 0.47 -16.14
CA VAL A 25 -5.52 -0.02 -16.28
C VAL A 25 -6.49 1.13 -16.57
N ARG A 26 -7.68 0.82 -17.09
CA ARG A 26 -8.72 1.82 -17.34
C ARG A 26 -9.62 2.11 -16.15
N GLY A 27 -9.86 1.13 -15.29
CA GLY A 27 -10.59 1.30 -14.03
C GLY A 27 -9.66 0.97 -12.90
N PHE A 28 -9.60 1.84 -11.89
CA PHE A 28 -8.72 1.68 -10.75
C PHE A 28 -9.31 2.35 -9.51
N THR A 29 -8.94 1.84 -8.34
CA THR A 29 -9.34 2.39 -7.05
C THR A 29 -8.14 3.05 -6.38
N GLN A 30 -8.28 4.30 -5.96
CA GLN A 30 -7.23 5.02 -5.22
C GLN A 30 -7.58 5.14 -3.74
N ASP A 31 -6.57 5.15 -2.87
CA ASP A 31 -6.71 5.51 -1.46
C ASP A 31 -6.79 7.03 -1.26
N ASP A 32 -7.64 7.66 -2.06
CA ASP A 32 -7.69 9.11 -2.26
C ASP A 32 -8.23 9.84 -1.03
N ALA A 33 -7.73 11.04 -0.81
CA ALA A 33 -8.33 11.95 0.16
C ALA A 33 -8.08 13.41 -0.19
N HIS A 34 -9.05 14.23 0.21
CA HIS A 34 -9.06 15.66 0.05
C HIS A 34 -9.12 16.32 1.43
N ILE A 35 -8.10 17.12 1.74
CA ILE A 35 -7.98 17.83 3.02
C ILE A 35 -8.25 19.31 2.77
N PHE A 36 -9.25 19.86 3.43
CA PHE A 36 -9.59 21.28 3.38
C PHE A 36 -9.03 21.96 4.63
N CYS A 37 -8.14 22.93 4.43
CA CYS A 37 -7.43 23.60 5.51
C CYS A 37 -7.30 25.10 5.23
N THR A 38 -6.93 25.89 6.24
CA THR A 38 -6.61 27.31 6.04
C THR A 38 -5.22 27.44 5.43
N THR A 39 -4.90 28.57 4.80
CA THR A 39 -3.56 28.82 4.22
C THR A 39 -2.43 28.64 5.24
N GLU A 40 -2.65 29.04 6.49
CA GLU A 40 -1.68 28.89 7.58
C GLU A 40 -1.48 27.42 8.00
N GLN A 41 -2.47 26.56 7.76
CA GLN A 41 -2.43 25.14 8.10
C GLN A 41 -1.75 24.28 7.01
N VAL A 42 -1.62 24.78 5.77
CA VAL A 42 -1.15 24.01 4.61
C VAL A 42 0.15 23.27 4.89
N LYS A 43 1.16 23.96 5.45
CA LYS A 43 2.47 23.35 5.74
C LYS A 43 2.35 22.21 6.75
N GLY A 44 1.61 22.41 7.83
CA GLY A 44 1.42 21.38 8.87
C GLY A 44 0.69 20.15 8.33
N GLU A 45 -0.39 20.36 7.57
CA GLU A 45 -1.15 19.28 6.96
C GLU A 45 -0.32 18.52 5.91
N PHE A 46 0.47 19.24 5.11
CA PHE A 46 1.37 18.62 4.14
C PHE A 46 2.40 17.71 4.82
N LEU A 47 3.03 18.18 5.91
CA LEU A 47 3.99 17.39 6.69
C LEU A 47 3.34 16.16 7.34
N GLU A 48 2.10 16.27 7.83
CA GLU A 48 1.35 15.12 8.35
C GLU A 48 1.10 14.06 7.27
N VAL A 49 0.69 14.48 6.07
CA VAL A 49 0.48 13.56 4.94
C VAL A 49 1.79 12.94 4.49
N LEU A 50 2.87 13.72 4.42
CA LEU A 50 4.22 13.25 4.09
C LEU A 50 4.71 12.19 5.09
N HIS A 51 4.50 12.42 6.38
CA HIS A 51 4.82 11.43 7.42
C HIS A 51 3.97 10.16 7.28
N LEU A 52 2.67 10.30 6.97
CA LEU A 52 1.82 9.14 6.72
C LEU A 52 2.30 8.32 5.52
N THR A 53 2.62 8.98 4.41
CA THR A 53 3.08 8.30 3.19
C THR A 53 4.40 7.60 3.42
N THR A 54 5.40 8.27 4.01
CA THR A 54 6.70 7.65 4.32
C THR A 54 6.56 6.46 5.27
N LYS A 55 5.76 6.59 6.34
CA LYS A 55 5.47 5.47 7.26
C LYS A 55 4.87 4.25 6.54
N VAL A 56 3.98 4.47 5.58
CA VAL A 56 3.40 3.40 4.76
C VAL A 56 4.47 2.74 3.90
N LEU A 57 5.27 3.52 3.17
CA LEU A 57 6.33 3.00 2.31
C LEU A 57 7.39 2.21 3.10
N ASP A 58 7.80 2.72 4.27
CA ASP A 58 8.74 2.07 5.18
C ASP A 58 8.19 0.74 5.70
N LYS A 59 6.90 0.69 6.04
CA LYS A 59 6.25 -0.55 6.52
C LYS A 59 6.14 -1.62 5.45
N ILE A 60 6.06 -1.24 4.18
CA ILE A 60 6.11 -2.18 3.06
C ILE A 60 7.56 -2.60 2.74
N GLY A 61 8.56 -1.78 3.11
CA GLY A 61 9.97 -2.02 2.84
C GLY A 61 10.45 -1.46 1.49
N PHE A 62 9.76 -0.45 0.96
CA PHE A 62 10.16 0.17 -0.31
C PHE A 62 11.31 1.18 -0.13
N GLU A 63 12.28 1.13 -1.03
CA GLU A 63 13.22 2.24 -1.24
C GLU A 63 12.56 3.32 -2.11
N TYR A 64 12.62 4.58 -1.67
CA TYR A 64 12.02 5.70 -2.38
C TYR A 64 12.89 6.96 -2.42
N THR A 65 12.63 7.76 -3.44
CA THR A 65 13.04 9.17 -3.55
C THR A 65 11.78 9.99 -3.81
N ALA A 66 11.84 11.31 -3.63
CA ALA A 66 10.71 12.19 -3.94
C ALA A 66 11.03 13.13 -5.11
N GLN A 67 10.02 13.42 -5.92
CA GLN A 67 10.09 14.37 -7.02
C GLN A 67 9.19 15.57 -6.72
N ILE A 68 9.75 16.77 -6.73
CA ILE A 68 9.01 18.02 -6.63
C ILE A 68 8.64 18.44 -8.05
N SER A 69 7.39 18.22 -8.43
CA SER A 69 6.87 18.49 -9.76
C SER A 69 6.25 19.89 -9.81
N LEU A 70 6.88 20.80 -10.55
CA LEU A 70 6.51 22.22 -10.67
C LEU A 70 5.95 22.55 -12.05
N ARG A 71 5.35 23.74 -12.20
CA ARG A 71 4.84 24.19 -13.52
C ARG A 71 5.98 24.44 -14.49
N ASP A 72 5.70 24.27 -15.78
CA ASP A 72 6.63 24.66 -16.85
C ASP A 72 6.38 26.12 -17.25
N PRO A 73 7.36 27.02 -17.04
CA PRO A 73 7.23 28.43 -17.42
C PRO A 73 7.02 28.65 -18.92
N GLU A 74 7.44 27.70 -19.77
CA GLU A 74 7.31 27.80 -21.23
C GLU A 74 5.91 27.41 -21.73
N THR A 75 5.08 26.78 -20.87
CA THR A 75 3.72 26.34 -21.21
C THR A 75 2.67 26.78 -20.18
N PRO A 76 2.54 28.10 -19.90
CA PRO A 76 1.69 28.62 -18.83
C PRO A 76 0.20 28.29 -19.04
N ASP A 77 -0.27 28.23 -20.29
CA ASP A 77 -1.67 27.94 -20.64
C ASP A 77 -2.15 26.55 -20.19
N LYS A 78 -1.24 25.62 -19.85
CA LYS A 78 -1.56 24.29 -19.32
C LYS A 78 -2.05 24.33 -17.87
N TYR A 79 -1.76 25.42 -17.16
CA TYR A 79 -1.96 25.56 -15.72
C TYR A 79 -3.08 26.57 -15.45
N ILE A 80 -4.01 26.23 -14.57
CA ILE A 80 -5.10 27.12 -14.16
C ILE A 80 -4.71 27.87 -12.87
N GLY A 81 -5.27 29.06 -12.69
CA GLY A 81 -5.07 29.86 -11.48
C GLY A 81 -4.25 31.12 -11.70
N SER A 82 -4.10 31.89 -10.61
CA SER A 82 -3.23 33.05 -10.58
C SER A 82 -1.77 32.67 -10.34
N ASP A 83 -0.84 33.51 -10.79
CA ASP A 83 0.59 33.32 -10.53
C ASP A 83 0.89 33.35 -9.03
N GLU A 84 0.17 34.17 -8.26
CA GLU A 84 0.34 34.26 -6.82
C GLU A 84 -0.02 32.94 -6.11
N ASN A 85 -1.09 32.25 -6.55
CA ASN A 85 -1.49 30.97 -5.98
C ASN A 85 -0.45 29.87 -6.30
N TRP A 86 0.09 29.88 -7.52
CA TRP A 86 1.15 28.97 -7.92
C TRP A 86 2.43 29.20 -7.11
N ASP A 87 2.90 30.44 -7.02
CA ASP A 87 4.12 30.77 -6.28
C ASP A 87 3.99 30.39 -4.80
N ALA A 88 2.80 30.58 -4.20
CA ALA A 88 2.51 30.15 -2.84
C ALA A 88 2.55 28.62 -2.69
N ALA A 89 1.92 27.88 -3.62
CA ALA A 89 1.89 26.42 -3.58
C ALA A 89 3.28 25.79 -3.79
N GLU A 90 4.07 26.30 -4.75
CA GLU A 90 5.40 25.80 -5.06
C GLU A 90 6.36 26.04 -3.89
N LYS A 91 6.32 27.26 -3.32
CA LYS A 91 7.07 27.59 -2.11
C LYS A 91 6.71 26.67 -0.95
N ALA A 92 5.42 26.41 -0.72
CA ALA A 92 4.98 25.56 0.38
C ALA A 92 5.53 24.13 0.26
N ILE A 93 5.51 23.53 -0.93
CA ILE A 93 6.06 22.17 -1.15
C ILE A 93 7.59 22.17 -0.98
N ILE A 94 8.29 23.16 -1.52
CA ILE A 94 9.75 23.25 -1.40
C ILE A 94 10.18 23.42 0.07
N GLU A 95 9.54 24.32 0.82
CA GLU A 95 9.86 24.52 2.23
C GLU A 95 9.53 23.28 3.08
N ALA A 96 8.38 22.64 2.84
CA ALA A 96 8.00 21.44 3.58
C ALA A 96 8.94 20.26 3.31
N THR A 97 9.43 20.11 2.07
CA THR A 97 10.37 19.04 1.71
C THR A 97 11.79 19.26 2.24
N GLN A 98 12.19 20.50 2.54
CA GLN A 98 13.47 20.80 3.19
C GLN A 98 13.53 20.41 4.67
N GLU A 99 12.38 20.22 5.32
CA GLU A 99 12.29 19.84 6.73
C GLU A 99 12.32 18.33 6.97
N VAL A 100 12.31 17.52 5.90
CA VAL A 100 12.35 16.07 5.96
C VAL A 100 13.63 15.51 5.37
N ASP A 101 14.11 14.41 5.93
CA ASP A 101 15.30 13.71 5.46
C ASP A 101 14.93 12.76 4.30
N ILE A 102 14.58 13.34 3.14
CA ILE A 102 14.23 12.60 1.92
C ILE A 102 15.01 13.17 0.74
N GLU A 103 15.63 12.31 -0.06
CA GLU A 103 16.25 12.73 -1.32
C GLU A 103 15.17 13.25 -2.28
N THR A 104 15.25 14.54 -2.61
CA THR A 104 14.30 15.20 -3.50
C THR A 104 14.95 15.65 -4.81
N LYS A 105 14.19 15.57 -5.91
CA LYS A 105 14.57 16.12 -7.22
C LYS A 105 13.45 17.01 -7.77
N THR A 106 13.79 18.25 -8.12
CA THR A 106 12.84 19.14 -8.79
C THR A 106 12.74 18.85 -10.29
N VAL A 107 11.51 18.81 -10.82
CA VAL A 107 11.23 18.61 -12.25
C VAL A 107 10.15 19.58 -12.70
N LEU A 108 10.45 20.37 -13.73
CA LEU A 108 9.50 21.32 -14.34
C LEU A 108 8.59 20.59 -15.35
N GLY A 109 7.35 21.04 -15.49
CA GLY A 109 6.38 20.54 -16.48
C GLY A 109 5.55 19.34 -16.04
N GLU A 110 5.92 18.74 -14.91
CA GLU A 110 5.27 17.55 -14.36
C GLU A 110 4.18 17.86 -13.32
N ALA A 111 3.96 19.12 -12.95
CA ALA A 111 2.86 19.51 -12.05
C ALA A 111 1.47 19.12 -12.60
N ALA A 112 0.50 18.98 -11.71
CA ALA A 112 -0.90 18.87 -12.10
C ALA A 112 -1.39 20.21 -12.68
N PHE A 113 -2.49 20.21 -13.44
CA PHE A 113 -2.98 21.45 -14.04
C PHE A 113 -3.46 22.48 -13.00
N TYR A 114 -3.77 22.05 -11.77
CA TYR A 114 -4.30 22.87 -10.67
C TYR A 114 -3.30 23.13 -9.54
N GLY A 115 -2.08 22.59 -9.60
CA GLY A 115 -1.09 22.83 -8.55
C GLY A 115 0.15 21.95 -8.64
N PRO A 116 1.21 22.31 -7.89
CA PRO A 116 2.42 21.49 -7.79
C PRO A 116 2.16 20.24 -6.94
N LYS A 117 3.02 19.25 -7.12
CA LYS A 117 2.91 17.97 -6.40
C LYS A 117 4.25 17.40 -5.98
N LEU A 118 4.22 16.67 -4.88
CA LEU A 118 5.30 15.81 -4.42
C LEU A 118 4.97 14.37 -4.77
N ASP A 119 5.77 13.78 -5.66
CA ASP A 119 5.59 12.43 -6.17
C ASP A 119 6.64 11.48 -5.58
N PHE A 120 6.21 10.34 -5.04
CA PHE A 120 7.12 9.34 -4.49
C PHE A 120 7.51 8.33 -5.57
N MET A 121 8.81 8.25 -5.83
CA MET A 121 9.41 7.39 -6.84
C MET A 121 9.98 6.14 -6.17
N ILE A 122 9.30 5.01 -6.36
CA ILE A 122 9.63 3.70 -5.82
C ILE A 122 10.55 2.96 -6.79
N LYS A 123 11.60 2.34 -6.27
CA LYS A 123 12.44 1.43 -7.03
C LYS A 123 11.95 -0.01 -6.85
N ASP A 124 11.59 -0.68 -7.94
CA ASP A 124 11.22 -2.09 -7.89
C ASP A 124 12.45 -3.02 -7.84
N ALA A 125 12.22 -4.32 -7.66
CA ALA A 125 13.29 -5.33 -7.61
C ALA A 125 14.11 -5.46 -8.91
N LEU A 126 13.60 -4.94 -10.04
CA LEU A 126 14.29 -4.89 -11.34
C LEU A 126 15.03 -3.56 -11.56
N GLY A 127 14.99 -2.64 -10.57
CA GLY A 127 15.61 -1.33 -10.63
C GLY A 127 14.84 -0.29 -11.45
N ARG A 128 13.61 -0.59 -11.89
CA ARG A 128 12.73 0.39 -12.56
C ARG A 128 12.14 1.33 -11.51
N ARG A 129 11.85 2.56 -11.93
CA ARG A 129 11.26 3.59 -11.07
C ARG A 129 9.79 3.79 -11.40
N TRP A 130 8.96 3.74 -10.38
CA TRP A 130 7.51 3.91 -10.48
C TRP A 130 7.06 5.06 -9.58
N GLN A 131 6.26 5.97 -10.13
CA GLN A 131 5.51 6.91 -9.32
C GLN A 131 4.39 6.15 -8.60
N LEU A 132 4.30 6.30 -7.28
CA LEU A 132 3.28 5.66 -6.47
C LEU A 132 2.47 6.70 -5.70
N GLY A 133 2.98 7.14 -4.54
CA GLY A 133 2.33 8.11 -3.70
C GLY A 133 2.40 9.52 -4.29
N THR A 134 1.38 10.35 -4.04
CA THR A 134 1.41 11.77 -4.42
C THR A 134 0.73 12.65 -3.36
N ILE A 135 1.26 13.86 -3.19
CA ILE A 135 0.68 14.93 -2.36
C ILE A 135 0.64 16.19 -3.20
N GLN A 136 -0.52 16.82 -3.33
CA GLN A 136 -0.72 17.97 -4.23
C GLN A 136 -1.41 19.10 -3.47
N VAL A 137 -0.94 20.32 -3.66
CA VAL A 137 -1.52 21.51 -3.02
C VAL A 137 -2.32 22.28 -4.06
N ASP A 138 -3.61 22.46 -3.81
CA ASP A 138 -4.58 23.02 -4.75
C ASP A 138 -5.32 24.23 -4.15
N TYR A 139 -5.05 25.40 -4.74
CA TYR A 139 -5.75 26.65 -4.45
C TYR A 139 -6.89 26.92 -5.46
N ASN A 140 -6.94 26.17 -6.56
CA ASN A 140 -7.77 26.44 -7.72
C ASN A 140 -9.17 25.84 -7.62
N LEU A 141 -9.29 24.54 -7.29
CA LEU A 141 -10.62 23.94 -7.19
C LEU A 141 -11.47 24.58 -6.08
N PRO A 142 -10.94 24.94 -4.89
CA PRO A 142 -11.72 25.66 -3.89
C PRO A 142 -12.33 26.97 -4.40
N GLU A 143 -11.60 27.73 -5.23
CA GLU A 143 -12.13 28.93 -5.90
C GLU A 143 -13.23 28.58 -6.90
N ARG A 144 -12.99 27.58 -7.76
CA ARG A 144 -13.95 27.18 -8.81
C ARG A 144 -15.25 26.59 -8.29
N PHE A 145 -15.21 25.90 -7.16
CA PHE A 145 -16.38 25.34 -6.49
C PHE A 145 -17.04 26.33 -5.51
N GLU A 146 -16.51 27.55 -5.40
CA GLU A 146 -16.98 28.55 -4.46
C GLU A 146 -17.04 28.02 -3.01
N LEU A 147 -16.04 27.21 -2.61
CA LEU A 147 -15.97 26.66 -1.25
C LEU A 147 -15.61 27.73 -0.23
N GLU A 148 -16.28 27.76 0.92
CA GLU A 148 -16.06 28.76 1.98
C GLU A 148 -16.02 28.13 3.37
N TYR A 149 -15.24 28.75 4.26
CA TYR A 149 -15.37 28.58 5.70
C TYR A 149 -15.48 29.95 6.39
N ILE A 150 -16.04 29.99 7.59
CA ILE A 150 -16.12 31.23 8.39
C ILE A 150 -14.85 31.38 9.22
N GLY A 151 -14.11 32.45 8.98
CA GLY A 151 -12.88 32.77 9.70
C GLY A 151 -13.12 33.36 11.10
N SER A 152 -12.04 33.53 11.86
CA SER A 152 -12.10 34.15 13.19
C SER A 152 -12.55 35.62 13.18
N ASP A 153 -12.45 36.28 12.02
CA ASP A 153 -12.97 37.62 11.76
C ASP A 153 -14.46 37.62 11.37
N ASN A 154 -15.11 36.45 11.42
CA ASN A 154 -16.51 36.22 11.07
C ASN A 154 -16.84 36.56 9.60
N LYS A 155 -15.83 36.50 8.71
CA LYS A 155 -16.00 36.64 7.26
C LYS A 155 -15.83 35.30 6.55
N PRO A 156 -16.39 35.15 5.34
CA PRO A 156 -16.09 34.01 4.49
C PRO A 156 -14.64 34.07 3.99
N HIS A 157 -13.94 32.93 4.06
CA HIS A 157 -12.61 32.71 3.50
C HIS A 157 -12.60 31.47 2.63
N ARG A 158 -11.70 31.42 1.64
CA ARG A 158 -11.50 30.25 0.77
C ARG A 158 -10.54 29.26 1.46
N PRO A 159 -10.89 27.97 1.56
CA PRO A 159 -9.95 26.96 2.04
C PRO A 159 -8.93 26.61 0.95
N VAL A 160 -7.80 26.04 1.36
CA VAL A 160 -6.85 25.35 0.49
C VAL A 160 -7.14 23.85 0.55
N MET A 161 -7.05 23.17 -0.59
CA MET A 161 -7.24 21.73 -0.68
C MET A 161 -5.90 21.01 -0.86
N ILE A 162 -5.68 19.94 -0.10
CA ILE A 162 -4.55 19.02 -0.31
C ILE A 162 -5.10 17.69 -0.79
N HIS A 163 -4.65 17.25 -1.95
CA HIS A 163 -4.93 15.92 -2.51
C HIS A 163 -3.85 14.96 -2.07
N ARG A 164 -4.23 13.75 -1.65
CA ARG A 164 -3.25 12.73 -1.29
C ARG A 164 -3.72 11.32 -1.62
N ALA A 165 -2.78 10.51 -2.09
CA ALA A 165 -2.96 9.07 -2.26
C ALA A 165 -1.63 8.37 -1.91
N PRO A 166 -1.42 7.95 -0.64
CA PRO A 166 -0.21 7.25 -0.20
C PRO A 166 0.13 5.97 -0.99
N PHE A 167 -0.87 5.12 -1.25
CA PHE A 167 -0.70 3.91 -2.06
C PHE A 167 -0.80 4.19 -3.56
N GLY A 168 -1.43 5.31 -3.96
CA GLY A 168 -1.78 5.55 -5.35
C GLY A 168 -2.98 4.71 -5.74
N SER A 169 -2.97 4.09 -6.93
CA SER A 169 -3.99 3.09 -7.23
C SER A 169 -3.63 1.73 -6.64
N MET A 170 -4.63 1.03 -6.09
CA MET A 170 -4.46 -0.31 -5.51
C MET A 170 -3.91 -1.31 -6.53
N GLU A 171 -4.34 -1.22 -7.79
CA GLU A 171 -3.86 -2.06 -8.87
C GLU A 171 -2.37 -1.84 -9.13
N ARG A 172 -1.94 -0.57 -9.24
CA ARG A 172 -0.53 -0.25 -9.49
C ARG A 172 0.32 -0.60 -8.28
N PHE A 173 -0.15 -0.30 -7.07
CA PHE A 173 0.49 -0.71 -5.82
C PHE A 173 0.71 -2.23 -5.78
N MET A 174 -0.32 -3.02 -6.06
CA MET A 174 -0.20 -4.47 -6.08
C MET A 174 0.73 -4.97 -7.19
N SER A 175 0.71 -4.34 -8.37
CA SER A 175 1.67 -4.66 -9.45
C SER A 175 3.10 -4.51 -8.97
N ILE A 176 3.43 -3.38 -8.34
CA ILE A 176 4.77 -3.08 -7.83
C ILE A 176 5.12 -4.00 -6.66
N LEU A 177 4.20 -4.24 -5.74
CA LEU A 177 4.42 -5.11 -4.58
C LEU A 177 4.71 -6.56 -4.98
N ILE A 178 3.96 -7.11 -5.95
CA ILE A 178 4.18 -8.46 -6.48
C ILE A 178 5.60 -8.59 -7.05
N GLU A 179 6.03 -7.61 -7.85
CA GLU A 179 7.36 -7.63 -8.45
C GLU A 179 8.46 -7.41 -7.41
N HIS A 180 8.29 -6.46 -6.49
CA HIS A 180 9.24 -6.14 -5.43
C HIS A 180 9.49 -7.34 -4.50
N THR A 181 8.43 -8.05 -4.13
CA THR A 181 8.53 -9.24 -3.27
C THR A 181 8.87 -10.51 -4.04
N ALA A 182 8.96 -10.42 -5.38
CA ALA A 182 8.94 -11.58 -6.27
C ALA A 182 7.85 -12.58 -5.89
N GLY A 183 6.68 -12.11 -5.46
CA GLY A 183 5.54 -12.91 -4.98
C GLY A 183 5.70 -13.58 -3.61
N ARG A 184 6.75 -13.26 -2.84
CA ARG A 184 6.92 -13.68 -1.43
C ARG A 184 6.50 -12.53 -0.52
N PHE A 185 5.21 -12.36 -0.33
CA PHE A 185 4.69 -11.27 0.48
C PHE A 185 5.11 -11.39 1.96
N PRO A 186 5.20 -10.25 2.68
CA PRO A 186 5.21 -10.25 4.14
C PRO A 186 4.03 -11.06 4.69
N LEU A 187 4.23 -11.78 5.79
CA LEU A 187 3.25 -12.74 6.33
C LEU A 187 1.84 -12.15 6.52
N TRP A 188 1.76 -10.89 6.96
CA TRP A 188 0.50 -10.19 7.18
C TRP A 188 -0.29 -9.92 5.89
N LEU A 189 0.38 -9.82 4.74
CA LEU A 189 -0.22 -9.62 3.41
C LEU A 189 -0.44 -10.92 2.63
N THR A 190 0.17 -12.02 3.05
CA THR A 190 0.02 -13.29 2.35
C THR A 190 -1.44 -13.79 2.43
N PRO A 191 -2.07 -14.15 1.28
CA PRO A 191 -3.45 -14.65 1.27
C PRO A 191 -3.62 -15.95 2.08
N ASP A 192 -2.79 -16.94 1.77
CA ASP A 192 -2.68 -18.21 2.48
C ASP A 192 -1.40 -18.19 3.32
N GLN A 193 -1.52 -17.85 4.59
CA GLN A 193 -0.38 -17.69 5.49
C GLN A 193 0.20 -19.05 5.89
N TYR A 194 -0.65 -20.07 5.96
CA TYR A 194 -0.25 -21.46 6.14
C TYR A 194 -1.05 -22.44 5.27
N VAL A 195 -0.52 -23.65 5.12
CA VAL A 195 -1.24 -24.82 4.60
C VAL A 195 -1.13 -25.98 5.57
N LEU A 196 -2.25 -26.64 5.87
CA LEU A 196 -2.29 -27.88 6.64
C LEU A 196 -2.18 -29.08 5.69
N ILE A 197 -1.21 -29.96 5.96
CA ILE A 197 -0.90 -31.12 5.13
C ILE A 197 -1.11 -32.38 5.98
N PRO A 198 -2.25 -33.09 5.84
CA PRO A 198 -2.44 -34.37 6.51
C PRO A 198 -1.49 -35.42 5.91
N VAL A 199 -0.83 -36.20 6.77
CA VAL A 199 0.07 -37.29 6.32
C VAL A 199 -0.70 -38.47 5.72
N ASP A 200 -1.97 -38.64 6.10
CA ASP A 200 -2.91 -39.63 5.58
C ASP A 200 -4.26 -38.93 5.32
N PRO A 201 -4.95 -39.18 4.19
CA PRO A 201 -6.25 -38.58 3.91
C PRO A 201 -7.29 -38.71 5.02
N LYS A 202 -7.22 -39.77 5.86
CA LYS A 202 -8.12 -39.96 7.00
C LYS A 202 -8.03 -38.85 8.07
N PHE A 203 -6.94 -38.07 8.07
CA PHE A 203 -6.67 -36.98 9.00
C PHE A 203 -7.20 -35.62 8.53
N ALA A 204 -7.74 -35.52 7.31
CA ALA A 204 -8.29 -34.27 6.79
C ALA A 204 -9.38 -33.64 7.70
N PRO A 205 -10.31 -34.41 8.31
CA PRO A 205 -11.29 -33.85 9.25
C PRO A 205 -10.65 -33.16 10.46
N GLN A 206 -9.56 -33.71 10.99
CA GLN A 206 -8.83 -33.13 12.12
C GLN A 206 -8.08 -31.85 11.70
N CYS A 207 -7.49 -31.83 10.50
CA CYS A 207 -6.91 -30.61 9.94
C CYS A 207 -7.96 -29.49 9.81
N GLU A 208 -9.19 -29.79 9.38
CA GLU A 208 -10.26 -28.79 9.34
C GLU A 208 -10.62 -28.25 10.73
N GLN A 209 -10.58 -29.09 11.77
CA GLN A 209 -10.75 -28.62 13.15
C GLN A 209 -9.61 -27.71 13.62
N ILE A 210 -8.37 -28.03 13.27
CA ILE A 210 -7.20 -27.18 13.57
C ILE A 210 -7.32 -25.84 12.83
N LYS A 211 -7.69 -25.85 11.55
CA LYS A 211 -7.95 -24.63 10.77
C LYS A 211 -8.99 -23.74 11.44
N LEU A 212 -10.09 -24.31 11.93
CA LEU A 212 -11.12 -23.57 12.67
C LEU A 212 -10.61 -23.01 14.00
N GLN A 213 -9.67 -23.68 14.67
CA GLN A 213 -9.02 -23.14 15.87
C GLN A 213 -8.13 -21.94 15.51
N LEU A 214 -7.29 -22.07 14.48
CA LEU A 214 -6.41 -20.99 14.01
C LEU A 214 -7.18 -19.77 13.47
N ALA A 215 -8.32 -19.99 12.83
CA ALA A 215 -9.19 -18.92 12.34
C ALA A 215 -9.73 -18.02 13.48
N LYS A 216 -9.81 -18.52 14.72
CA LYS A 216 -10.20 -17.69 15.89
C LYS A 216 -9.13 -16.67 16.28
N HIS A 217 -7.91 -16.83 15.75
CA HIS A 217 -6.78 -15.93 15.93
C HIS A 217 -6.51 -15.11 14.65
N ASP A 218 -7.48 -15.03 13.72
CA ASP A 218 -7.33 -14.35 12.42
C ASP A 218 -6.19 -14.87 11.52
N ILE A 219 -5.69 -16.08 11.82
CA ILE A 219 -4.66 -16.78 11.04
C ILE A 219 -5.34 -17.55 9.91
N ARG A 220 -4.99 -17.21 8.67
CA ARG A 220 -5.66 -17.70 7.46
C ARG A 220 -4.84 -18.76 6.74
N GLY A 221 -5.50 -19.83 6.33
CA GLY A 221 -4.90 -20.92 5.57
C GLY A 221 -5.93 -21.94 5.14
N PHE A 222 -5.47 -23.00 4.49
CA PHE A 222 -6.32 -24.08 3.97
C PHE A 222 -5.73 -25.46 4.25
N VAL A 223 -6.54 -26.51 4.02
CA VAL A 223 -6.11 -27.90 4.12
C VAL A 223 -5.83 -28.44 2.71
N ASP A 224 -4.64 -29.01 2.49
CA ASP A 224 -4.30 -29.73 1.26
C ASP A 224 -4.67 -31.21 1.39
N ASP A 225 -5.94 -31.52 1.14
CA ASP A 225 -6.54 -32.86 1.27
C ASP A 225 -6.38 -33.74 0.02
N ARG A 226 -5.65 -33.27 -1.01
CA ARG A 226 -5.43 -34.00 -2.27
C ARG A 226 -4.87 -35.40 -2.01
N ASN A 227 -5.26 -36.38 -2.82
CA ASN A 227 -4.70 -37.74 -2.75
C ASN A 227 -3.35 -37.82 -3.47
N GLU A 228 -2.32 -37.20 -2.88
CA GLU A 228 -0.96 -37.07 -3.42
C GLU A 228 0.08 -37.36 -2.34
N THR A 229 1.31 -37.68 -2.73
CA THR A 229 2.39 -37.90 -1.75
C THR A 229 2.70 -36.63 -0.97
N ILE A 230 3.03 -36.76 0.31
CA ILE A 230 3.38 -35.63 1.19
C ILE A 230 4.49 -34.77 0.58
N GLY A 231 5.54 -35.42 0.04
CA GLY A 231 6.64 -34.71 -0.62
C GLY A 231 6.18 -33.86 -1.80
N LYS A 232 5.20 -34.34 -2.59
CA LYS A 232 4.61 -33.55 -3.68
C LYS A 232 3.78 -32.38 -3.14
N LYS A 233 2.96 -32.59 -2.10
CA LYS A 233 2.20 -31.52 -1.44
C LYS A 233 3.12 -30.43 -0.89
N ILE A 234 4.19 -30.81 -0.20
CA ILE A 234 5.20 -29.87 0.32
C ILE A 234 5.79 -29.05 -0.83
N ARG A 235 6.29 -29.72 -1.87
CA ARG A 235 6.89 -29.06 -3.03
C ARG A 235 5.92 -28.10 -3.72
N ASP A 236 4.69 -28.52 -4.00
CA ASP A 236 3.69 -27.70 -4.68
C ASP A 236 3.36 -26.43 -3.87
N ASN A 237 3.24 -26.54 -2.55
CA ASN A 237 2.93 -25.40 -1.69
C ASN A 237 4.15 -24.49 -1.47
N GLU A 238 5.38 -25.03 -1.45
CA GLU A 238 6.60 -24.22 -1.52
C GLU A 238 6.69 -23.44 -2.84
N VAL A 239 6.29 -24.04 -3.97
CA VAL A 239 6.23 -23.34 -5.28
C VAL A 239 5.18 -22.22 -5.27
N LYS A 240 4.06 -22.41 -4.58
CA LYS A 240 3.04 -21.36 -4.34
C LYS A 240 3.49 -20.27 -3.37
N LYS A 241 4.67 -20.40 -2.74
CA LYS A 241 5.23 -19.43 -1.79
C LYS A 241 4.36 -19.26 -0.54
N ILE A 242 3.72 -20.34 -0.09
CA ILE A 242 3.04 -20.36 1.20
C ILE A 242 4.11 -20.35 2.30
N PRO A 243 4.15 -19.36 3.21
CA PRO A 243 5.23 -19.20 4.18
C PRO A 243 5.36 -20.37 5.17
N LEU A 244 4.23 -20.91 5.62
CA LEU A 244 4.16 -21.92 6.68
C LEU A 244 3.47 -23.20 6.20
N LEU A 245 4.14 -24.33 6.34
CA LEU A 245 3.59 -25.66 6.05
C LEU A 245 3.40 -26.39 7.38
N LEU A 246 2.16 -26.77 7.69
CA LEU A 246 1.77 -27.42 8.94
C LEU A 246 1.45 -28.89 8.67
N ILE A 247 2.34 -29.78 9.06
CA ILE A 247 2.19 -31.23 8.83
C ILE A 247 1.43 -31.84 10.00
N VAL A 248 0.42 -32.67 9.71
CA VAL A 248 -0.45 -33.28 10.73
C VAL A 248 -0.54 -34.79 10.52
N GLY A 249 0.00 -35.55 11.47
CA GLY A 249 -0.16 -36.99 11.58
C GLY A 249 -0.80 -37.43 12.88
N GLU A 250 -0.69 -38.72 13.17
CA GLU A 250 -1.31 -39.34 14.35
C GLU A 250 -0.81 -38.70 15.65
N LYS A 251 0.51 -38.49 15.78
CA LYS A 251 1.13 -37.87 16.95
C LYS A 251 0.67 -36.43 17.14
N GLU A 252 0.59 -35.66 16.06
CA GLU A 252 0.13 -34.27 16.09
C GLU A 252 -1.35 -34.19 16.50
N ILE A 253 -2.19 -35.12 16.02
CA ILE A 253 -3.61 -35.18 16.40
C ILE A 253 -3.78 -35.50 17.87
N GLU A 254 -3.07 -36.52 18.39
CA GLU A 254 -3.13 -36.91 19.80
C GLU A 254 -2.73 -35.74 20.74
N ALA A 255 -1.78 -34.92 20.30
CA ALA A 255 -1.28 -33.77 21.06
C ALA A 255 -2.04 -32.45 20.80
N ASN A 256 -3.05 -32.43 19.92
CA ASN A 256 -3.66 -31.19 19.38
C ASN A 256 -2.59 -30.18 18.93
N ALA A 257 -1.71 -30.65 18.04
CA ALA A 257 -0.49 -29.99 17.61
C ALA A 257 -0.34 -30.01 16.08
N VAL A 258 0.70 -29.33 15.60
CA VAL A 258 1.15 -29.30 14.21
C VAL A 258 2.69 -29.36 14.17
N SER A 259 3.25 -30.08 13.21
CA SER A 259 4.67 -29.95 12.86
C SER A 259 4.84 -28.75 11.94
N VAL A 260 5.61 -27.75 12.39
CA VAL A 260 5.73 -26.46 11.72
C VAL A 260 6.96 -26.46 10.84
N ARG A 261 6.77 -26.26 9.54
CA ARG A 261 7.85 -26.04 8.58
C ARG A 261 7.77 -24.64 8.01
N VAL A 262 8.87 -23.89 8.08
CA VAL A 262 9.00 -22.54 7.50
C VAL A 262 9.69 -22.65 6.14
N GLN A 263 9.13 -21.98 5.14
CA GLN A 263 9.72 -21.96 3.81
C GLN A 263 11.14 -21.36 3.86
N GLY A 264 12.13 -22.13 3.40
CA GLY A 264 13.53 -21.72 3.34
C GLY A 264 14.35 -22.01 4.60
N GLU A 265 13.72 -22.16 5.77
CA GLU A 265 14.40 -22.50 7.03
C GLU A 265 14.28 -23.99 7.39
N GLY A 266 13.17 -24.64 7.01
CA GLY A 266 12.96 -26.06 7.25
C GLY A 266 12.04 -26.33 8.44
N ASP A 267 12.24 -27.48 9.09
CA ASP A 267 11.38 -27.98 10.17
C ASP A 267 11.74 -27.34 11.51
N LEU A 268 10.76 -26.71 12.16
CA LEU A 268 10.87 -26.11 13.49
C LEU A 268 10.32 -27.03 14.60
N GLY A 269 9.89 -28.24 14.23
CA GLY A 269 9.33 -29.23 15.13
C GLY A 269 7.85 -29.02 15.43
N MET A 270 7.38 -29.78 16.41
CA MET A 270 5.98 -29.81 16.81
C MET A 270 5.66 -28.64 17.76
N LYS A 271 4.53 -27.98 17.52
CA LYS A 271 3.91 -27.00 18.40
C LYS A 271 2.45 -27.36 18.59
N THR A 272 1.92 -27.25 19.81
CA THR A 272 0.47 -27.27 20.00
C THR A 272 -0.19 -26.16 19.18
N VAL A 273 -1.47 -26.29 18.87
CA VAL A 273 -2.20 -25.26 18.10
C VAL A 273 -2.09 -23.88 18.78
N SER A 274 -2.14 -23.84 20.12
CA SER A 274 -1.98 -22.61 20.90
C SER A 274 -0.56 -22.04 20.81
N GLU A 275 0.48 -22.87 20.98
CA GLU A 275 1.87 -22.41 20.84
C GLU A 275 2.19 -21.95 19.41
N PHE A 276 1.58 -22.56 18.40
CA PHE A 276 1.72 -22.11 17.03
C PHE A 276 1.06 -20.74 16.81
N ALA A 277 -0.13 -20.49 17.38
CA ALA A 277 -0.76 -19.18 17.30
C ALA A 277 0.09 -18.09 17.99
N GLU A 278 0.66 -18.37 19.16
CA GLU A 278 1.59 -17.45 19.83
C GLU A 278 2.85 -17.21 19.01
N TYR A 279 3.44 -18.26 18.45
CA TYR A 279 4.58 -18.15 17.55
C TYR A 279 4.25 -17.29 16.31
N PHE A 280 3.07 -17.48 15.72
CA PHE A 280 2.64 -16.74 14.54
C PHE A 280 2.61 -15.23 14.79
N GLU A 281 2.10 -14.79 15.94
CA GLU A 281 2.08 -13.36 16.32
C GLU A 281 3.48 -12.75 16.41
N THR A 282 4.51 -13.53 16.78
CA THR A 282 5.89 -13.04 16.82
C THR A 282 6.50 -12.79 15.44
N LEU A 283 5.85 -13.28 14.37
CA LEU A 283 6.29 -13.10 12.98
C LEU A 283 5.67 -11.87 12.28
N LEU A 284 4.69 -11.22 12.92
CA LEU A 284 3.99 -10.03 12.40
C LEU A 284 4.67 -8.73 12.84
#